data_AF-A0A5C7NX60-F1
#
_entry.id   AF-A0A5C7NX60-F1
#
_cell.length_a   1.000
_cell.length_b   1.000
_cell.length_c   1.000
_cell.angle_alpha   90.00
_cell.angle_beta   90.00
_cell.angle_gamma   90.00
#
_symmetry.space_group_name_H-M   'P 1'
#
loop_
_entity.id
_entity.type
_entity.pdbx_description
1 polymer ?
#
loop_
_entity_poly.entity_id
_entity_poly.type
_entity_poly.pdbx_seq_one_letter_code
_entity_poly.pdbx_strand_id
1 'polypeptide(L)'
;MSQVPADATWEWQEIGSCREADPDLFFHPQNERGLARVRRDRSAKAVCASCTVRVECADYAIRAREPYGVWGGLTEEERERIYLKVSVSVFPRERGQGAALAPEEIAQAVLPAALGIVS
;
A
#
# COMPACT_ATOMS: atom_id res chain seq x y z
N MET A 1 -18.05 -10.65 2.47
CA MET A 1 -17.92 -10.65 1.00
C MET A 1 -16.57 -10.02 0.69
N SER A 2 -15.71 -10.75 -0.03
CA SER A 2 -14.26 -10.52 -0.09
C SER A 2 -13.90 -9.22 -0.84
N GLN A 3 -12.96 -8.46 -0.28
CA GLN A 3 -12.52 -7.12 -0.70
C GLN A 3 -11.53 -7.13 -1.88
N VAL A 4 -11.56 -8.18 -2.69
CA VAL A 4 -10.46 -8.55 -3.58
C VAL A 4 -10.86 -8.24 -5.01
N PRO A 5 -10.04 -7.51 -5.81
CA PRO A 5 -10.30 -7.33 -7.23
C PRO A 5 -10.54 -8.68 -7.92
N ALA A 6 -11.55 -8.78 -8.78
CA ALA A 6 -11.97 -10.06 -9.37
C ALA A 6 -10.90 -10.74 -10.25
N ASP A 7 -9.89 -9.97 -10.67
CA ASP A 7 -8.72 -10.36 -11.45
C ASP A 7 -7.44 -10.53 -10.61
N ALA A 8 -7.52 -10.36 -9.28
CA ALA A 8 -6.33 -10.44 -8.44
C ALA A 8 -5.80 -11.88 -8.39
N THR A 9 -4.61 -12.08 -8.94
CA THR A 9 -3.82 -13.30 -8.76
C THR A 9 -3.14 -13.25 -7.39
N TRP A 10 -3.37 -14.24 -6.53
CA TRP A 10 -2.80 -14.29 -5.18
C TRP A 10 -1.31 -14.67 -5.12
N GLU A 11 -0.74 -15.06 -6.26
CA GLU A 11 0.60 -15.65 -6.37
C GLU A 11 1.72 -14.69 -5.95
N TRP A 12 1.56 -13.40 -6.19
CA TRP A 12 2.56 -12.40 -5.81
C TRP A 12 2.72 -12.28 -4.29
N GLN A 13 1.66 -12.55 -3.51
CA GLN A 13 1.72 -12.46 -2.05
C GLN A 13 2.69 -13.49 -1.46
N GLU A 14 2.80 -14.67 -2.08
CA GLU A 14 3.65 -15.76 -1.59
C GLU A 14 5.15 -15.44 -1.65
N ILE A 15 5.55 -14.51 -2.52
CA ILE A 15 6.95 -14.10 -2.69
C ILE A 15 7.23 -12.70 -2.13
N GLY A 16 6.29 -12.13 -1.37
CA GLY A 16 6.47 -10.83 -0.72
C GLY A 16 7.44 -10.88 0.47
N SER A 17 8.42 -9.98 0.51
CA SER A 17 9.38 -9.88 1.62
C SER A 17 8.74 -9.59 2.99
N CYS A 18 7.50 -9.10 3.03
CA CYS A 18 6.75 -8.89 4.27
C CYS A 18 6.53 -10.18 5.06
N ARG A 19 6.55 -11.35 4.41
CA ARG A 19 6.37 -12.66 5.05
C ARG A 19 7.53 -13.06 5.95
N GLU A 20 8.69 -12.45 5.77
CA GLU A 20 9.89 -12.69 6.58
C GLU A 20 9.97 -11.72 7.77
N ALA A 21 9.00 -10.81 7.91
CA ALA A 21 8.94 -9.80 8.96
C ALA A 21 7.70 -9.97 9.84
N ASP A 22 7.70 -9.33 10.99
CA ASP A 22 6.55 -9.29 11.90
C ASP A 22 5.36 -8.55 11.25
N PRO A 23 4.15 -9.14 11.19
CA PRO A 23 2.96 -8.46 10.67
C PRO A 23 2.67 -7.11 11.35
N ASP A 24 2.95 -6.97 12.65
CA ASP A 24 2.72 -5.73 13.40
C ASP A 24 3.61 -4.58 12.90
N LEU A 25 4.65 -4.87 12.11
CA LEU A 25 5.42 -3.86 11.41
C LEU A 25 4.57 -3.13 10.36
N PHE A 26 3.72 -3.85 9.65
CA PHE A 26 2.94 -3.30 8.53
C PHE A 26 1.59 -2.78 8.97
N PHE A 27 1.01 -3.34 10.04
CA PHE A 27 -0.34 -3.03 10.50
C PHE A 27 -0.31 -2.52 11.93
N HIS A 28 -0.74 -1.26 12.14
CA HIS A 28 -0.74 -0.68 13.48
C HIS A 28 -1.89 -1.20 14.37
N PRO A 29 -1.71 -1.22 15.69
CA PRO A 29 -2.83 -1.27 16.63
C PRO A 29 -3.60 0.07 16.64
N GLN A 30 -4.90 0.03 16.97
CA GLN A 30 -5.85 1.16 16.86
C GLN A 30 -5.43 2.47 17.56
N ASN A 31 -4.42 2.45 18.43
CA ASN A 31 -4.02 3.59 19.27
C ASN A 31 -2.57 4.06 19.04
N GLU A 32 -1.84 3.52 18.06
CA GLU A 32 -0.48 3.97 17.77
C GLU A 32 -0.48 5.36 17.11
N ARG A 33 0.33 6.30 17.65
CA ARG A 33 0.39 7.69 17.14
C ARG A 33 1.80 8.27 17.27
N GLY A 34 2.00 9.44 16.64
CA GLY A 34 3.22 10.24 16.77
C GLY A 34 4.48 9.49 16.31
N LEU A 35 5.57 9.64 17.06
CA LEU A 35 6.88 9.09 16.68
C LEU A 35 6.92 7.56 16.59
N ALA A 36 6.06 6.85 17.32
CA ALA A 36 5.97 5.40 17.22
C ALA A 36 5.49 4.99 15.82
N ARG A 37 4.35 5.55 15.37
CA ARG A 37 3.80 5.35 14.03
C ARG A 37 4.82 5.70 12.94
N VAL A 38 5.48 6.85 13.06
CA VAL A 38 6.49 7.29 12.08
C VAL A 38 7.66 6.31 11.98
N ARG A 39 8.13 5.77 13.10
CA ARG A 39 9.22 4.78 13.11
C ARG A 39 8.79 3.46 12.50
N ARG A 40 7.62 2.95 12.88
CA ARG A 40 7.06 1.72 12.31
C ARG A 40 6.87 1.86 10.80
N ASP A 41 6.23 2.93 10.35
CA ASP A 41 6.02 3.20 8.92
C ASP A 41 7.34 3.25 8.15
N ARG A 42 8.37 3.92 8.69
CA ARG A 42 9.71 3.93 8.07
C ARG A 42 10.31 2.53 7.95
N SER A 43 10.22 1.73 9.02
CA SER A 43 10.75 0.37 9.01
C SER A 43 10.00 -0.55 8.05
N ALA A 44 8.67 -0.46 7.99
CA ALA A 44 7.85 -1.20 7.03
C ALA A 44 8.21 -0.82 5.58
N LYS A 45 8.34 0.48 5.32
CA LYS A 45 8.75 1.02 4.02
C LYS A 45 10.13 0.50 3.60
N ALA A 46 11.08 0.36 4.52
CA ALA A 46 12.39 -0.22 4.24
C ALA A 46 12.29 -1.67 3.76
N VAL A 47 11.41 -2.50 4.35
CA VAL A 47 11.16 -3.87 3.86
C VAL A 47 10.53 -3.84 2.47
N CYS A 48 9.55 -2.96 2.24
CA CYS A 48 8.94 -2.82 0.93
C CYS A 48 9.94 -2.37 -0.15
N ALA A 49 10.97 -1.59 0.20
CA ALA A 49 11.93 -1.05 -0.76
C ALA A 49 12.72 -2.13 -1.52
N SER A 50 13.00 -3.28 -0.88
CA SER A 50 13.68 -4.42 -1.48
C SER A 50 12.73 -5.51 -1.99
N CYS A 51 11.42 -5.35 -1.82
CA CYS A 51 10.41 -6.35 -2.19
C CYS A 51 10.18 -6.36 -3.71
N THR A 52 10.26 -7.53 -4.33
CA THR A 52 10.09 -7.71 -5.79
C THR A 52 8.65 -7.46 -6.26
N VAL A 53 7.67 -7.72 -5.41
CA VAL A 53 6.23 -7.60 -5.71
C VAL A 53 5.62 -6.29 -5.18
N ARG A 54 6.45 -5.27 -5.00
CA ARG A 54 6.01 -3.99 -4.41
C ARG A 54 4.93 -3.31 -5.25
N VAL A 55 5.02 -3.41 -6.58
CA VAL A 55 4.08 -2.76 -7.51
C VAL A 55 2.72 -3.43 -7.43
N GLU A 56 2.67 -4.76 -7.50
CA GLU A 56 1.45 -5.58 -7.39
C GLU A 56 0.78 -5.38 -6.03
N CYS A 57 1.57 -5.30 -4.96
CA CYS A 57 1.07 -5.03 -3.61
C CYS A 57 0.41 -3.64 -3.50
N ALA A 58 0.99 -2.61 -4.11
CA ALA A 58 0.41 -1.28 -4.14
C ALA A 58 -0.83 -1.19 -5.02
N ASP A 59 -0.82 -1.84 -6.20
CA ASP A 59 -1.99 -1.93 -7.08
C ASP A 59 -3.19 -2.52 -6.33
N TYR A 60 -2.98 -3.68 -5.70
CA TYR A 60 -4.00 -4.33 -4.89
C TYR A 60 -4.54 -3.38 -3.82
N ALA A 61 -3.67 -2.73 -3.03
CA ALA A 61 -4.09 -1.88 -1.93
C ALA A 61 -4.87 -0.63 -2.39
N ILE A 62 -4.50 -0.06 -3.53
CA ILE A 62 -5.18 1.10 -4.14
C ILE A 62 -6.55 0.69 -4.67
N ARG A 63 -6.64 -0.44 -5.38
CA ARG A 63 -7.87 -0.98 -5.98
C ARG A 63 -8.85 -1.56 -4.95
N ALA A 64 -8.34 -2.14 -3.87
CA ALA A 64 -9.17 -2.61 -2.76
C ALA A 64 -9.54 -1.47 -1.79
N ARG A 65 -8.86 -0.32 -1.91
CA ARG A 65 -8.88 0.79 -0.95
C ARG A 65 -8.60 0.29 0.47
N GLU A 66 -7.48 -0.43 0.63
CA GLU A 66 -7.11 -1.01 1.92
C GLU A 66 -7.01 0.07 3.00
N PRO A 67 -7.80 -0.03 4.09
CA PRO A 67 -8.00 1.08 5.02
C PRO A 67 -6.83 1.30 5.96
N TYR A 68 -5.98 0.29 6.17
CA TYR A 68 -4.92 0.33 7.19
C TYR A 68 -3.59 -0.21 6.67
N GLY A 69 -2.53 0.21 7.34
CA GLY A 69 -1.19 -0.35 7.18
C GLY A 69 -0.39 0.15 5.97
N VAL A 70 0.83 -0.38 5.87
CA VAL A 70 1.79 -0.10 4.79
C VAL A 70 1.71 -1.19 3.73
N TRP A 71 1.40 -0.79 2.49
CA TRP A 71 1.23 -1.70 1.34
C TRP A 71 2.06 -1.22 0.17
N GLY A 72 2.91 -2.08 -0.39
CA GLY A 72 3.79 -1.70 -1.50
C GLY A 72 4.68 -0.49 -1.19
N GLY A 73 4.96 -0.25 0.10
CA GLY A 73 5.70 0.93 0.56
C GLY A 73 4.86 2.20 0.73
N LEU A 74 3.55 2.16 0.54
CA LEU A 74 2.64 3.29 0.76
C LEU A 74 1.93 3.16 2.12
N THR A 75 2.01 4.20 2.93
CA THR A 75 1.16 4.37 4.12
C THR A 75 -0.29 4.68 3.73
N GLU A 76 -1.21 4.53 4.68
CA GLU A 76 -2.61 4.97 4.52
C GLU A 76 -2.70 6.43 4.05
N GLU A 77 -1.91 7.32 4.67
CA GLU A 77 -1.94 8.74 4.38
C GLU A 77 -1.38 9.08 2.98
N GLU A 78 -0.45 8.29 2.48
CA GLU A 78 0.06 8.42 1.11
C GLU A 78 -0.96 7.91 0.10
N ARG A 79 -1.65 6.80 0.39
CA ARG A 79 -2.74 6.31 -0.45
C ARG A 79 -3.91 7.30 -0.52
N GLU A 80 -4.28 7.93 0.60
CA GLU A 80 -5.32 8.97 0.60
C GLU A 80 -4.93 10.18 -0.30
N ARG A 81 -3.66 10.60 -0.30
CA ARG A 81 -3.19 11.65 -1.24
C ARG A 81 -3.31 11.25 -2.70
N ILE A 82 -3.18 9.96 -3.01
CA ILE A 82 -3.39 9.43 -4.36
C ILE A 82 -4.87 9.50 -4.71
N TYR A 83 -5.76 9.01 -3.83
CA TYR A 83 -7.20 9.02 -4.07
C TYR A 83 -7.76 10.43 -4.29
N LEU A 84 -7.22 11.43 -3.60
CA LEU A 84 -7.62 12.84 -3.77
C LEU A 84 -7.27 13.43 -5.15
N LYS A 85 -6.31 12.84 -5.87
CA LYS A 85 -5.94 13.27 -7.24
C LYS A 85 -6.80 12.62 -8.31
N VAL A 86 -7.51 11.54 -7.97
CA VAL A 86 -8.39 10.81 -8.90
C VAL A 86 -9.80 11.38 -8.79
N SER A 87 -10.48 11.55 -9.93
CA SER A 87 -11.87 12.02 -9.94
C SER A 87 -12.78 11.09 -9.13
N VAL A 88 -13.64 11.66 -8.29
CA VAL A 88 -14.67 10.92 -7.53
C VAL A 88 -15.65 10.17 -8.43
N SER A 89 -15.82 10.59 -9.70
CA SER A 89 -16.64 9.86 -10.67
C SER A 89 -16.01 8.53 -11.12
N VAL A 90 -14.72 8.35 -10.84
CA VAL A 90 -13.93 7.14 -11.12
C VAL A 90 -13.71 6.32 -9.83
N PHE A 91 -14.15 6.84 -8.67
CA PHE A 91 -13.85 6.27 -7.35
C PHE A 91 -15.09 6.23 -6.43
N PRO A 92 -15.88 5.15 -6.46
CA PRO A 92 -16.91 4.93 -5.46
C PRO A 92 -16.31 4.84 -4.05
N ARG A 93 -17.00 5.40 -3.04
CA ARG A 93 -16.56 5.29 -1.64
C ARG A 93 -16.86 3.93 -1.00
N GLU A 94 -17.37 2.99 -1.79
CA GLU A 94 -17.75 1.67 -1.34
C GLU A 94 -16.52 0.75 -1.17
N ARG A 95 -16.64 -0.21 -0.25
CA ARG A 95 -15.55 -1.13 0.09
C ARG A 95 -15.25 -2.05 -1.09
N GLY A 96 -13.98 -2.13 -1.53
CA GLY A 96 -13.56 -2.98 -2.66
C GLY A 96 -13.74 -2.36 -4.05
N GLN A 97 -14.08 -1.06 -4.13
CA GLN A 97 -14.19 -0.30 -5.38
C GLN A 97 -13.17 0.84 -5.45
N GLY A 98 -11.91 0.54 -5.11
CA GLY A 98 -10.81 1.50 -5.19
C GLY A 98 -10.43 1.85 -6.63
N ALA A 99 -9.48 2.78 -6.80
CA ALA A 99 -9.07 3.27 -8.12
C ALA A 99 -8.37 2.18 -8.91
N ALA A 100 -8.74 2.03 -10.17
CA ALA A 100 -7.82 1.52 -11.17
C ALA A 100 -6.95 2.71 -11.64
N LEU A 101 -5.69 2.72 -11.19
CA LEU A 101 -4.67 3.61 -11.76
C LEU A 101 -3.93 2.88 -12.88
N ALA A 102 -3.30 3.64 -13.77
CA ALA A 102 -2.44 3.02 -14.77
C ALA A 102 -1.21 2.39 -14.08
N PRO A 103 -0.71 1.22 -14.52
CA PRO A 103 0.43 0.54 -13.89
C PRO A 103 1.67 1.42 -13.71
N GLU A 104 1.92 2.34 -14.63
CA GLU A 104 3.02 3.31 -14.57
C GLU A 104 2.86 4.33 -13.44
N GLU A 105 1.63 4.76 -13.14
CA GLU A 105 1.35 5.68 -12.04
C GLU A 105 1.60 4.99 -10.70
N ILE A 106 1.23 3.71 -10.59
CA ILE A 106 1.48 2.88 -9.42
C ILE A 106 2.98 2.66 -9.25
N ALA A 107 3.67 2.26 -10.33
CA ALA A 107 5.11 2.04 -10.31
C ALA A 107 5.86 3.30 -9.85
N GLN A 108 5.48 4.47 -10.36
CA GLN A 108 6.06 5.75 -9.96
C GLN A 108 5.77 6.09 -8.49
N ALA A 109 4.55 5.83 -8.01
CA ALA A 109 4.15 6.09 -6.62
C ALA A 109 4.94 5.24 -5.61
N VAL A 110 5.37 4.03 -6.00
CA VAL A 110 6.13 3.13 -5.12
C VAL A 110 7.64 3.24 -5.26
N LEU A 111 8.18 4.09 -6.13
CA LEU A 111 9.63 4.24 -6.25
C LEU A 111 10.26 4.69 -4.91
N PRO A 112 11.46 4.21 -4.53
CA PRO A 112 12.09 4.60 -3.27
C PRO A 112 12.20 6.11 -3.09
N ALA A 113 12.52 6.84 -4.16
CA ALA A 113 12.57 8.31 -4.18
C ALA A 113 11.21 8.96 -3.87
N ALA A 114 10.11 8.43 -4.43
CA ALA A 114 8.76 8.93 -4.18
C ALA A 114 8.29 8.66 -2.74
N LEU A 115 8.79 7.58 -2.15
CA LEU A 115 8.49 7.17 -0.79
C LEU A 115 9.37 7.86 0.28
N GLY A 116 10.31 8.72 -0.13
CA GLY A 116 11.28 9.32 0.80
C GLY A 116 12.19 8.27 1.45
N ILE A 117 12.35 7.11 0.81
CA ILE A 117 13.26 6.03 1.18
C ILE A 117 14.52 6.24 0.33
N VAL A 118 15.25 7.31 0.63
CA VAL A 118 16.59 7.53 0.09
C VAL A 118 17.56 7.49 1.26
N SER A 119 18.62 6.71 1.08
CA SER A 119 19.75 6.56 2.02
C SER A 119 20.40 7.88 2.37
#